data_AF-A0A813M0P2-F1
#
_entry.id   AF-A0A813M0P2-F1
#
_cell.length_a   1.000
_cell.length_b   1.000
_cell.length_c   1.000
_cell.angle_alpha   90.00
_cell.angle_beta   90.00
_cell.angle_gamma   90.00
#
_symmetry.space_group_name_H-M   'P 1'
#
loop_
_entity.id
_entity.type
_entity.pdbx_description
1 polymer ?
#
loop_
_entity_poly.entity_id
_entity_poly.type
_entity_poly.pdbx_seq_one_letter_code
_entity_poly.pdbx_strand_id
1 'polypeptide(L)'
;MSALGGAAVSSTAAPATGLSAGYPLGSPPAAVPKDGGRAPPSVYARGPAVRTPLAPAKALAMDENTASLPSKGRAAAPLADAASLMKGVPAMDIFVQYERAFSIQDALDQHAALAEQREVLMEIGRNRLRVRQTQLSFAELEVEEALDSTRAMSAAAASDVQRVMQTASRVRAAVRDLRLASRMRQTEQGVVNRHVALADAEIEKSRQEMTSMKEVIDDKSLVLATDDSQPAPSTPVDADGNQLQQRYKYCTNCKVGGHGQRFCDYFLERPSWRIYPNQKWFEDEKGNEYHCPLGKKLVDFADESHFSRIAIGRPGLERACVDEK
;
A
#
# COMPACT_ATOMS: atom_id res chain seq x y z
N MET A 1 -14.47 -28.43 -45.29
CA MET A 1 -14.33 -27.16 -46.04
C MET A 1 -15.04 -26.08 -45.24
N SER A 2 -14.31 -25.38 -44.37
CA SER A 2 -14.83 -24.22 -43.64
C SER A 2 -13.71 -23.19 -43.55
N ALA A 3 -14.01 -21.99 -44.03
CA ALA A 3 -13.05 -20.94 -44.35
C ALA A 3 -12.56 -20.20 -43.10
N LEU A 4 -11.27 -19.90 -43.11
CA LEU A 4 -10.59 -18.96 -42.21
C LEU A 4 -10.84 -17.54 -42.73
N GLY A 5 -11.43 -16.67 -41.91
CA GLY A 5 -11.56 -15.24 -42.16
C GLY A 5 -10.61 -14.46 -41.25
N GLY A 6 -9.45 -14.05 -41.78
CA GLY A 6 -8.52 -13.14 -41.14
C GLY A 6 -8.86 -11.70 -41.46
N ALA A 7 -8.91 -10.84 -40.43
CA ALA A 7 -8.98 -9.40 -40.58
C ALA A 7 -7.67 -8.79 -40.07
N ALA A 8 -6.88 -8.25 -41.01
CA ALA A 8 -5.70 -7.45 -40.73
C ALA A 8 -6.12 -5.98 -40.54
N VAL A 9 -5.74 -5.38 -39.42
CA VAL A 9 -5.87 -3.93 -39.19
C VAL A 9 -4.49 -3.32 -39.34
N SER A 10 -4.33 -2.51 -40.39
CA SER A 10 -3.13 -1.74 -40.71
C SER A 10 -3.24 -0.38 -40.04
N SER A 11 -2.29 -0.01 -39.18
CA SER A 11 -2.22 1.30 -38.52
C SER A 11 -0.99 2.06 -39.02
N THR A 12 -1.22 3.03 -39.89
CA THR A 12 -0.25 4.02 -40.37
C THR A 12 -0.18 5.18 -39.37
N ALA A 13 0.99 5.37 -38.74
CA ALA A 13 1.30 6.58 -37.96
C ALA A 13 2.38 7.39 -38.68
N ALA A 14 2.09 8.66 -38.92
CA ALA A 14 2.96 9.66 -39.54
C ALA A 14 3.90 10.32 -38.51
N PRO A 15 5.05 10.90 -38.94
CA PRO A 15 6.00 11.55 -38.04
C PRO A 15 5.65 13.04 -37.84
N ALA A 16 5.73 13.52 -36.59
CA ALA A 16 5.65 14.93 -36.26
C ALA A 16 7.06 15.51 -36.02
N THR A 17 7.42 16.48 -36.85
CA THR A 17 8.55 17.40 -36.71
C THR A 17 8.07 18.74 -36.12
N GLY A 18 8.87 19.36 -35.25
CA GLY A 18 8.69 20.74 -34.76
C GLY A 18 9.52 20.96 -33.48
N LEU A 19 10.76 21.46 -33.54
CA LEU A 19 11.20 22.86 -33.61
C LEU A 19 10.77 23.78 -32.44
N SER A 20 11.75 24.04 -31.56
CA SER A 20 12.25 25.36 -31.13
C SER A 20 11.36 26.37 -30.39
N ALA A 21 11.66 26.57 -29.10
CA ALA A 21 11.76 27.87 -28.40
C ALA A 21 12.52 27.59 -27.06
N GLY A 22 13.56 28.29 -26.62
CA GLY A 22 13.90 29.71 -26.76
C GLY A 22 13.57 30.45 -25.45
N TYR A 23 14.27 30.17 -24.35
CA TYR A 23 14.10 30.89 -23.06
C TYR A 23 15.14 32.00 -22.92
N PRO A 24 14.74 33.27 -22.67
CA PRO A 24 15.66 34.34 -22.35
C PRO A 24 16.01 34.36 -20.85
N LEU A 25 17.29 34.65 -20.56
CA LEU A 25 17.82 35.02 -19.25
C LEU A 25 17.14 36.30 -18.74
N GLY A 26 16.56 36.23 -17.53
CA GLY A 26 16.15 37.39 -16.75
C GLY A 26 17.08 37.61 -15.57
N SER A 27 17.69 38.80 -15.51
CA SER A 27 18.57 39.29 -14.44
C SER A 27 17.82 39.54 -13.12
N PRO A 28 18.50 39.47 -11.96
CA PRO A 28 17.90 39.70 -10.64
C PRO A 28 17.82 41.19 -10.28
N PRO A 29 16.82 41.63 -9.48
CA PRO A 29 16.78 42.97 -8.92
C PRO A 29 17.63 43.09 -7.65
N ALA A 30 18.17 44.31 -7.48
CA ALA A 30 19.03 44.71 -6.38
C ALA A 30 18.25 45.27 -5.17
N ALA A 31 18.91 45.12 -4.01
CA ALA A 31 18.96 46.00 -2.83
C ALA A 31 17.79 46.03 -1.83
N VAL A 32 18.09 45.70 -0.55
CA VAL A 32 17.61 46.37 0.69
C VAL A 32 18.66 46.19 1.82
N PRO A 33 18.86 47.17 2.75
CA PRO A 33 20.02 47.27 3.64
C PRO A 33 19.95 46.44 4.94
N LYS A 34 21.12 46.33 5.58
CA LYS A 34 21.36 45.80 6.92
C LYS A 34 21.01 46.82 8.01
N ASP A 35 20.06 46.46 8.86
CA ASP A 35 19.93 46.85 10.28
C ASP A 35 19.50 45.56 10.98
N GLY A 36 19.97 45.12 12.15
CA GLY A 36 20.42 45.89 13.31
C GLY A 36 19.71 45.32 14.55
N GLY A 37 20.07 44.09 14.96
CA GLY A 37 19.99 43.58 16.34
C GLY A 37 18.64 43.45 17.07
N ARG A 38 18.22 42.19 17.33
CA ARG A 38 17.91 41.67 18.69
C ARG A 38 17.55 40.19 18.62
N ALA A 39 18.37 39.33 19.21
CA ALA A 39 17.99 37.97 19.60
C ALA A 39 17.32 38.01 20.98
N PRO A 40 16.36 37.10 21.25
CA PRO A 40 16.60 36.16 22.34
C PRO A 40 16.13 34.73 22.02
N PRO A 41 16.44 33.74 22.89
CA PRO A 41 16.79 32.40 22.49
C PRO A 41 15.60 31.44 22.59
N SER A 42 15.62 30.37 21.80
CA SER A 42 15.24 29.06 22.33
C SER A 42 15.73 27.99 21.39
N VAL A 43 16.83 27.36 21.81
CA VAL A 43 17.29 26.08 21.30
C VAL A 43 16.28 25.05 21.77
N TYR A 44 15.29 24.74 20.94
CA TYR A 44 14.55 23.49 21.10
C TYR A 44 15.47 22.37 20.65
N ALA A 45 16.14 21.79 21.64
CA ALA A 45 16.72 20.47 21.55
C ALA A 45 15.64 19.53 21.01
N ARG A 46 15.88 19.05 19.79
CA ARG A 46 15.12 18.00 19.12
C ARG A 46 15.33 16.73 19.94
N GLY A 47 14.48 16.54 20.96
CA GLY A 47 14.40 15.28 21.68
C GLY A 47 14.08 14.16 20.68
N PRO A 48 14.62 12.95 20.85
CA PRO A 48 14.26 11.84 20.01
C PRO A 48 12.76 11.64 20.16
N ALA A 49 12.01 11.81 19.07
CA ALA A 49 10.64 11.36 19.01
C ALA A 49 10.65 9.90 19.49
N VAL A 50 10.01 9.65 20.64
CA VAL A 50 9.63 8.30 21.03
C VAL A 50 8.59 7.92 19.98
N ARG A 51 9.10 7.43 18.85
CA ARG A 51 8.35 6.58 17.95
C ARG A 51 7.80 5.51 18.85
N THR A 52 6.50 5.52 19.16
CA THR A 52 5.80 4.25 19.27
C THR A 52 6.14 3.56 17.95
N PRO A 53 6.97 2.52 17.94
CA PRO A 53 7.08 1.78 16.72
C PRO A 53 5.66 1.32 16.41
N LEU A 54 5.13 1.70 15.25
CA LEU A 54 4.45 0.68 14.43
C LEU A 54 5.37 -0.51 14.54
N ALA A 55 4.96 -1.50 15.36
CA ALA A 55 5.83 -2.56 15.84
C ALA A 55 6.74 -2.89 14.68
N PRO A 56 8.09 -2.68 14.79
CA PRO A 56 8.96 -2.85 13.64
C PRO A 56 8.55 -4.21 13.12
N ALA A 57 8.01 -4.27 11.89
CA ALA A 57 7.49 -5.51 11.33
C ALA A 57 8.63 -6.47 11.59
N LYS A 58 8.44 -7.35 12.62
CA LYS A 58 9.56 -7.90 13.40
C LYS A 58 10.52 -8.30 12.33
N ALA A 59 11.66 -7.60 12.24
CA ALA A 59 12.71 -8.03 11.35
C ALA A 59 12.84 -9.48 11.78
N LEU A 60 12.35 -10.38 10.93
CA LEU A 60 12.47 -11.79 11.12
C LEU A 60 13.96 -11.89 11.00
N ALA A 61 14.64 -11.73 12.14
CA ALA A 61 15.98 -12.18 12.36
C ALA A 61 15.87 -13.58 11.82
N MET A 62 16.38 -13.74 10.59
CA MET A 62 16.59 -15.04 10.01
C MET A 62 17.48 -15.66 11.05
N ASP A 63 16.86 -16.50 11.89
CA ASP A 63 17.54 -17.25 12.90
C ASP A 63 18.61 -17.98 12.10
N GLU A 64 19.84 -17.52 12.25
CA GLU A 64 21.05 -18.10 11.69
C GLU A 64 21.33 -19.35 12.52
N ASN A 65 20.31 -20.22 12.61
CA ASN A 65 20.23 -21.30 13.54
C ASN A 65 20.20 -22.58 12.73
N THR A 66 21.40 -23.14 12.63
CA THR A 66 21.67 -24.57 12.49
C THR A 66 21.02 -25.25 11.29
N ALA A 67 21.64 -25.03 10.13
CA ALA A 67 21.66 -26.03 9.07
C ALA A 67 22.29 -27.33 9.60
N SER A 68 21.47 -28.21 10.18
CA SER A 68 21.85 -29.59 10.45
C SER A 68 22.15 -30.26 9.11
N LEU A 69 23.42 -30.60 8.89
CA LEU A 69 23.87 -31.33 7.70
C LEU A 69 23.01 -32.58 7.50
N PRO A 70 22.47 -32.82 6.29
CA PRO A 70 21.65 -33.98 6.01
C PRO A 70 22.48 -35.26 6.20
N SER A 71 22.01 -36.15 7.05
CA SER A 71 22.61 -37.46 7.29
C SER A 71 22.67 -38.26 5.98
N LYS A 72 23.88 -38.52 5.49
CA LYS A 72 24.17 -39.52 4.44
C LYS A 72 23.53 -40.85 4.83
N GLY A 73 22.47 -41.30 4.17
CA GLY A 73 22.02 -42.68 4.42
C GLY A 73 20.73 -43.18 3.79
N ARG A 74 19.87 -42.35 3.20
CA ARG A 74 18.64 -42.85 2.55
C ARG A 74 18.36 -42.06 1.29
N ALA A 75 18.26 -42.75 0.15
CA ALA A 75 17.68 -42.23 -1.08
C ALA A 75 16.16 -42.03 -0.91
N ALA A 76 15.78 -41.17 0.05
CA ALA A 76 14.43 -40.66 0.16
C ALA A 76 14.18 -39.72 -1.03
N ALA A 77 12.97 -39.79 -1.58
CA ALA A 77 12.59 -39.12 -2.83
C ALA A 77 12.96 -37.62 -2.83
N PRO A 78 13.62 -37.09 -3.88
CA PRO A 78 14.02 -35.69 -4.00
C PRO A 78 12.90 -34.67 -3.75
N LEU A 79 11.65 -35.09 -4.02
CA LEU A 79 10.43 -34.32 -3.75
C LEU A 79 10.17 -34.06 -2.26
N ALA A 80 10.54 -34.96 -1.36
CA ALA A 80 10.33 -34.80 0.08
C ALA A 80 11.23 -33.69 0.64
N ASP A 81 12.48 -33.64 0.18
CA ASP A 81 13.42 -32.57 0.55
C ASP A 81 12.98 -31.22 -0.02
N ALA A 82 12.43 -31.20 -1.23
CA ALA A 82 11.93 -29.96 -1.81
C ALA A 82 10.68 -29.41 -1.10
N ALA A 83 9.84 -30.28 -0.52
CA ALA A 83 8.75 -29.86 0.36
C ALA A 83 9.26 -29.21 1.66
N SER A 84 10.42 -29.67 2.16
CA SER A 84 11.06 -29.05 3.33
C SER A 84 11.58 -27.63 3.03
N LEU A 85 12.06 -27.36 1.82
CA LEU A 85 12.51 -26.02 1.40
C LEU A 85 11.38 -24.99 1.46
N MET A 86 10.15 -25.39 1.11
CA MET A 86 8.98 -24.51 1.18
C MET A 86 8.58 -24.17 2.61
N LYS A 87 8.97 -24.97 3.61
CA LYS A 87 8.73 -24.64 5.04
C LYS A 87 9.60 -23.48 5.52
N GLY A 88 10.75 -23.26 4.89
CA GLY A 88 11.64 -22.14 5.19
C GLY A 88 11.23 -20.83 4.50
N VAL A 89 10.32 -20.88 3.52
CA VAL A 89 9.87 -19.68 2.83
C VAL A 89 8.71 -19.03 3.61
N PRO A 90 8.78 -17.73 3.93
CA PRO A 90 7.72 -17.03 4.63
C PRO A 90 6.35 -17.20 3.95
N ALA A 91 5.30 -17.20 4.76
CA ALA A 91 3.93 -17.13 4.27
C ALA A 91 3.68 -15.77 3.60
N MET A 92 2.84 -15.77 2.58
CA MET A 92 2.42 -14.53 1.89
C MET A 92 1.36 -13.75 2.67
N ASP A 93 0.82 -14.30 3.77
CA ASP A 93 -0.36 -13.79 4.48
C ASP A 93 -0.08 -12.57 5.39
N ILE A 94 1.05 -11.90 5.21
CA ILE A 94 1.42 -10.71 5.98
C ILE A 94 0.84 -9.50 5.23
N PHE A 95 -0.41 -9.10 5.53
CA PHE A 95 -1.02 -7.87 5.03
C PHE A 95 -1.36 -6.93 6.16
N VAL A 96 -0.89 -5.69 6.05
CA VAL A 96 -1.41 -4.57 6.82
C VAL A 96 -2.51 -3.97 5.96
N GLN A 97 -3.68 -3.77 6.54
CA GLN A 97 -4.78 -3.11 5.84
C GLN A 97 -4.63 -1.59 5.97
N TYR A 98 -5.05 -0.88 4.95
CA TYR A 98 -5.20 0.56 5.00
C TYR A 98 -6.33 0.91 5.97
N GLU A 99 -5.94 1.58 7.04
CA GLU A 99 -6.83 2.33 7.92
C GLU A 99 -6.83 3.80 7.51
N ARG A 100 -8.00 4.43 7.51
CA ARG A 100 -8.11 5.85 7.14
C ARG A 100 -7.46 6.72 8.21
N ALA A 101 -6.50 7.55 7.80
CA ALA A 101 -5.79 8.47 8.69
C ALA A 101 -6.39 9.89 8.69
N PHE A 102 -6.40 10.54 9.86
CA PHE A 102 -6.81 11.94 10.01
C PHE A 102 -5.62 12.93 9.94
N SER A 103 -4.38 12.43 10.05
CA SER A 103 -3.15 13.23 10.00
C SER A 103 -2.44 13.00 8.68
N ILE A 104 -1.88 14.07 8.10
CA ILE A 104 -1.09 13.99 6.85
C ILE A 104 0.15 13.12 7.09
N GLN A 105 0.80 13.29 8.23
CA GLN A 105 2.00 12.53 8.57
C GLN A 105 1.69 11.05 8.68
N ASP A 106 0.60 10.70 9.39
CA ASP A 106 0.15 9.32 9.57
C ASP A 106 -0.19 8.67 8.22
N ALA A 107 -0.87 9.42 7.33
CA ALA A 107 -1.22 8.96 5.99
C ALA A 107 0.01 8.70 5.10
N LEU A 108 1.02 9.59 5.16
CA LEU A 108 2.27 9.44 4.42
C LEU A 108 3.10 8.26 4.93
N ASP A 109 3.22 8.13 6.25
CA ASP A 109 3.96 7.04 6.89
C ASP A 109 3.31 5.69 6.58
N GLN A 110 1.98 5.63 6.62
CA GLN A 110 1.22 4.45 6.23
C GLN A 110 1.39 4.11 4.74
N HIS A 111 1.34 5.11 3.85
CA HIS A 111 1.58 4.89 2.42
C HIS A 111 2.97 4.32 2.17
N ALA A 112 4.00 4.88 2.81
CA ALA A 112 5.36 4.38 2.72
C ALA A 112 5.47 2.93 3.22
N ALA A 113 4.84 2.61 4.35
CA ALA A 113 4.82 1.26 4.90
C ALA A 113 4.11 0.25 3.97
N LEU A 114 2.98 0.62 3.37
CA LEU A 114 2.27 -0.22 2.40
C LEU A 114 3.11 -0.45 1.13
N ALA A 115 3.80 0.58 0.65
CA ALA A 115 4.70 0.46 -0.50
C ALA A 115 5.88 -0.47 -0.21
N GLU A 116 6.51 -0.35 0.95
CA GLU A 116 7.58 -1.26 1.39
C GLU A 116 7.07 -2.71 1.52
N GLN A 117 5.90 -2.90 2.13
CA GLN A 117 5.27 -4.20 2.27
C GLN A 117 5.01 -4.87 0.92
N ARG A 118 4.55 -4.11 -0.08
CA ARG A 118 4.38 -4.62 -1.45
C ARG A 118 5.70 -5.13 -2.03
N GLU A 119 6.80 -4.40 -1.87
CA GLU A 119 8.12 -4.84 -2.36
C GLU A 119 8.57 -6.14 -1.70
N VAL A 120 8.40 -6.25 -0.38
CA VAL A 120 8.70 -7.49 0.38
C VAL A 120 7.84 -8.65 -0.12
N LEU A 121 6.54 -8.45 -0.34
CA LEU A 121 5.65 -9.49 -0.87
C LEU A 121 6.05 -9.92 -2.29
N MET A 122 6.46 -8.99 -3.14
CA MET A 122 6.98 -9.32 -4.47
C MET A 122 8.26 -10.16 -4.38
N GLU A 123 9.16 -9.85 -3.44
CA GLU A 123 10.37 -10.62 -3.21
C GLU A 123 10.07 -12.03 -2.70
N ILE A 124 9.21 -12.18 -1.69
CA ILE A 124 8.76 -13.48 -1.19
C ILE A 124 8.11 -14.27 -2.33
N GLY A 125 7.24 -13.64 -3.12
CA GLY A 125 6.60 -14.26 -4.28
C GLY A 125 7.60 -14.75 -5.33
N ARG A 126 8.60 -13.93 -5.70
CA ARG A 126 9.69 -14.32 -6.61
C ARG A 126 10.48 -15.51 -6.07
N ASN A 127 10.80 -15.52 -4.79
CA ASN A 127 11.54 -16.62 -4.15
C ASN A 127 10.73 -17.92 -4.14
N ARG A 128 9.43 -17.88 -3.81
CA ARG A 128 8.52 -19.04 -3.88
C ARG A 128 8.44 -19.60 -5.29
N LEU A 129 8.26 -18.73 -6.28
CA LEU A 129 8.22 -19.14 -7.69
C LEU A 129 9.54 -19.72 -8.18
N ARG A 130 10.69 -19.20 -7.72
CA ARG A 130 12.01 -19.77 -7.99
C ARG A 130 12.13 -21.18 -7.43
N VAL A 131 11.72 -21.42 -6.18
CA VAL A 131 11.73 -22.77 -5.58
C VAL A 131 10.84 -23.73 -6.37
N ARG A 132 9.63 -23.30 -6.77
CA ARG A 132 8.74 -24.10 -7.62
C ARG A 132 9.32 -24.37 -9.00
N GLN A 133 10.03 -23.41 -9.58
CA GLN A 133 10.71 -23.58 -10.86
C GLN A 133 11.83 -24.63 -10.73
N THR A 134 12.62 -24.58 -9.66
CA THR A 134 13.66 -25.59 -9.41
C THR A 134 13.06 -26.99 -9.20
N GLN A 135 11.94 -27.10 -8.49
CA GLN A 135 11.20 -28.38 -8.35
C GLN A 135 10.74 -28.93 -9.70
N LEU A 136 10.22 -28.06 -10.57
CA LEU A 136 9.82 -28.44 -11.92
C LEU A 136 11.01 -28.94 -12.73
N SER A 137 12.14 -28.22 -12.69
CA SER A 137 13.35 -28.62 -13.41
C SER A 137 13.95 -29.94 -12.91
N PHE A 138 13.90 -30.24 -11.60
CA PHE A 138 14.30 -31.57 -11.12
C PHE A 138 13.38 -32.67 -11.63
N ALA A 139 12.07 -32.45 -11.65
CA ALA A 139 11.14 -33.43 -12.19
C ALA A 139 11.31 -33.64 -13.71
N GLU A 140 11.71 -32.60 -14.46
CA GLU A 140 12.07 -32.72 -15.87
C GLU A 140 13.31 -33.61 -16.05
N LEU A 141 14.38 -33.36 -15.27
CA LEU A 141 15.60 -34.18 -15.29
C LEU A 141 15.34 -35.64 -14.90
N GLU A 142 14.45 -35.90 -13.94
CA GLU A 142 14.07 -37.28 -13.55
C GLU A 142 13.35 -38.03 -14.69
N VAL A 143 12.51 -37.32 -15.46
CA VAL A 143 11.86 -37.89 -16.64
C VAL A 143 12.90 -38.19 -17.73
N GLU A 144 13.82 -37.26 -17.99
CA GLU A 144 14.92 -37.46 -18.93
C GLU A 144 15.79 -38.66 -18.54
N GLU A 145 16.22 -38.76 -17.28
CA GLU A 145 17.02 -39.88 -16.78
C GLU A 145 16.28 -41.22 -16.88
N ALA A 146 14.98 -41.23 -16.58
CA ALA A 146 14.14 -42.43 -16.71
C ALA A 146 14.01 -42.87 -18.18
N LEU A 147 13.85 -41.92 -19.10
CA LEU A 147 13.79 -42.19 -20.54
C LEU A 147 15.15 -42.67 -21.07
N ASP A 148 16.25 -42.04 -20.68
CA ASP A 148 17.58 -42.46 -21.10
C ASP A 148 17.94 -43.85 -20.57
N SER A 149 17.53 -44.16 -19.33
CA SER A 149 17.62 -45.53 -18.79
C SER A 149 16.86 -46.55 -19.65
N THR A 150 15.70 -46.18 -20.20
CA THR A 150 14.95 -47.06 -21.12
C THR A 150 15.62 -47.21 -22.48
N ARG A 151 16.23 -46.13 -23.00
CA ARG A 151 16.96 -46.14 -24.28
C ARG A 151 18.26 -46.95 -24.19
N ALA A 152 18.91 -46.94 -23.02
CA ALA A 152 20.13 -47.69 -22.76
C ALA A 152 19.89 -49.19 -22.48
N MET A 153 18.64 -49.64 -22.39
CA MET A 153 18.35 -51.07 -22.21
C MET A 153 18.83 -51.89 -23.42
N SER A 154 19.70 -52.86 -23.17
CA SER A 154 20.14 -53.80 -24.20
C SER A 154 19.02 -54.76 -24.62
N ALA A 155 19.13 -55.35 -25.81
CA ALA A 155 18.16 -56.33 -26.30
C ALA A 155 17.99 -57.53 -25.35
N ALA A 156 19.06 -57.97 -24.69
CA ALA A 156 19.02 -59.04 -23.68
C ALA A 156 18.32 -58.60 -22.38
N ALA A 157 18.38 -57.32 -22.00
CA ALA A 157 17.62 -56.79 -20.87
C ALA A 157 16.15 -56.56 -21.23
N ALA A 158 15.85 -56.29 -22.51
CA ALA A 158 14.50 -56.10 -23.02
C ALA A 158 13.69 -57.40 -23.12
N SER A 159 14.33 -58.57 -23.16
CA SER A 159 13.64 -59.86 -23.08
C SER A 159 13.18 -60.21 -21.66
N ASP A 160 13.72 -59.55 -20.63
CA ASP A 160 13.27 -59.70 -19.25
C ASP A 160 12.06 -58.79 -18.98
N VAL A 161 10.87 -59.42 -18.95
CA VAL A 161 9.59 -58.76 -18.70
C VAL A 161 9.60 -57.97 -17.38
N GLN A 162 10.25 -58.47 -16.34
CA GLN A 162 10.27 -57.79 -15.04
C GLN A 162 11.06 -56.48 -15.12
N ARG A 163 12.20 -56.48 -15.82
CA ARG A 163 12.99 -55.26 -16.04
C ARG A 163 12.23 -54.23 -16.86
N VAL A 164 11.58 -54.65 -17.95
CA VAL A 164 10.74 -53.77 -18.77
C VAL A 164 9.59 -53.17 -17.94
N MET A 165 8.93 -53.96 -17.11
CA MET A 165 7.85 -53.48 -16.24
C MET A 165 8.37 -52.47 -15.20
N GLN A 166 9.54 -52.71 -14.61
CA GLN A 166 10.17 -51.80 -13.66
C GLN A 166 10.52 -50.45 -14.31
N THR A 167 11.18 -50.45 -15.46
CA THR A 167 11.53 -49.20 -16.17
C THR A 167 10.28 -48.44 -16.62
N ALA A 168 9.27 -49.13 -17.17
CA ALA A 168 8.00 -48.52 -17.51
C ALA A 168 7.25 -47.96 -16.28
N SER A 169 7.38 -48.57 -15.11
CA SER A 169 6.83 -48.04 -13.86
C SER A 169 7.56 -46.78 -13.40
N ARG A 170 8.89 -46.73 -13.53
CA ARG A 170 9.73 -45.57 -13.21
C ARG A 170 9.37 -44.37 -14.10
N VAL A 171 9.27 -44.57 -15.41
CA VAL A 171 8.87 -43.50 -16.35
C VAL A 171 7.48 -42.95 -16.00
N ARG A 172 6.50 -43.82 -15.71
CA ARG A 172 5.15 -43.40 -15.31
C ARG A 172 5.14 -42.61 -14.00
N ALA A 173 5.98 -42.98 -13.04
CA ALA A 173 6.13 -42.24 -11.78
C ALA A 173 6.73 -40.85 -12.06
N ALA A 174 7.86 -40.77 -12.76
CA ALA A 174 8.51 -39.49 -13.08
C ALA A 174 7.58 -38.52 -13.85
N VAL A 175 6.82 -39.02 -14.84
CA VAL A 175 5.85 -38.20 -15.58
C VAL A 175 4.70 -37.71 -14.68
N ARG A 176 4.25 -38.53 -13.71
CA ARG A 176 3.23 -38.11 -12.74
C ARG A 176 3.76 -36.98 -11.86
N ASP A 177 5.00 -37.10 -11.41
CA ASP A 177 5.67 -36.14 -10.54
C ASP A 177 5.92 -34.82 -11.26
N LEU A 178 6.33 -34.85 -12.54
CA LEU A 178 6.42 -33.66 -13.40
C LEU A 178 5.07 -32.94 -13.52
N ARG A 179 3.98 -33.68 -13.75
CA ARG A 179 2.62 -33.10 -13.81
C ARG A 179 2.20 -32.48 -12.48
N LEU A 180 2.59 -33.10 -11.37
CA LEU A 180 2.33 -32.54 -10.03
C LEU A 180 3.11 -31.25 -9.82
N ALA A 181 4.43 -31.24 -10.08
CA ALA A 181 5.29 -30.07 -9.95
C ALA A 181 4.79 -28.88 -10.79
N SER A 182 4.37 -29.15 -12.04
CA SER A 182 3.77 -28.13 -12.92
C SER A 182 2.49 -27.50 -12.32
N ARG A 183 1.57 -28.32 -11.81
CA ARG A 183 0.36 -27.83 -11.14
C ARG A 183 0.65 -27.04 -9.86
N MET A 184 1.62 -27.48 -9.07
CA MET A 184 2.04 -26.77 -7.86
C MET A 184 2.60 -25.39 -8.21
N ARG A 185 3.44 -25.29 -9.25
CA ARG A 185 3.97 -24.01 -9.74
C ARG A 185 2.84 -23.08 -10.20
N GLN A 186 1.88 -23.59 -10.98
CA GLN A 186 0.73 -22.79 -11.45
C GLN A 186 -0.13 -22.28 -10.28
N THR A 187 -0.37 -23.13 -9.29
CA THR A 187 -1.13 -22.76 -8.09
C THR A 187 -0.39 -21.66 -7.31
N GLU A 188 0.91 -21.81 -7.12
CA GLU A 188 1.75 -20.82 -6.45
C GLU A 188 1.77 -19.48 -7.20
N GLN A 189 1.84 -19.50 -8.53
CA GLN A 189 1.73 -18.29 -9.36
C GLN A 189 0.39 -17.58 -9.15
N GLY A 190 -0.71 -18.34 -9.09
CA GLY A 190 -2.03 -17.78 -8.80
C GLY A 190 -2.10 -17.13 -7.42
N VAL A 191 -1.50 -17.76 -6.41
CA VAL A 191 -1.41 -17.22 -5.04
C VAL A 191 -0.59 -15.92 -5.03
N VAL A 192 0.62 -15.93 -5.59
CA VAL A 192 1.49 -14.74 -5.66
C VAL A 192 0.79 -13.59 -6.39
N ASN A 193 0.19 -13.84 -7.55
CA ASN A 193 -0.53 -12.80 -8.31
C ASN A 193 -1.69 -12.20 -7.52
N ARG A 194 -2.47 -13.03 -6.80
CA ARG A 194 -3.58 -12.56 -5.97
C ARG A 194 -3.10 -11.64 -4.87
N HIS A 195 -2.04 -12.03 -4.16
CA HIS A 195 -1.49 -11.26 -3.05
C HIS A 195 -0.89 -9.92 -3.49
N VAL A 196 -0.16 -9.91 -4.61
CA VAL A 196 0.37 -8.66 -5.20
C VAL A 196 -0.79 -7.74 -5.62
N ALA A 197 -1.82 -8.27 -6.28
CA ALA A 197 -2.98 -7.49 -6.67
C ALA A 197 -3.74 -6.88 -5.48
N LEU A 198 -3.84 -7.61 -4.36
CA LEU A 198 -4.44 -7.07 -3.12
C LEU A 198 -3.58 -5.93 -2.54
N ALA A 199 -2.25 -6.07 -2.53
CA ALA A 199 -1.36 -5.00 -2.07
C ALA A 199 -1.43 -3.75 -2.97
N ASP A 200 -1.49 -3.93 -4.30
CA ASP A 200 -1.67 -2.84 -5.26
C ASP A 200 -2.99 -2.10 -5.03
N ALA A 201 -4.08 -2.84 -4.82
CA ALA A 201 -5.39 -2.25 -4.53
C ALA A 201 -5.36 -1.41 -3.24
N GLU A 202 -4.62 -1.85 -2.22
CA GLU A 202 -4.51 -1.14 -0.94
C GLU A 202 -3.68 0.13 -1.03
N ILE A 203 -2.58 0.10 -1.78
CA ILE A 203 -1.78 1.30 -2.09
C ILE A 203 -2.60 2.31 -2.88
N GLU A 204 -3.43 1.86 -3.82
CA GLU A 204 -4.28 2.76 -4.59
C GLU A 204 -5.34 3.43 -3.72
N LYS A 205 -5.94 2.71 -2.76
CA LYS A 205 -6.82 3.35 -1.74
C LYS A 205 -6.08 4.43 -0.96
N SER A 206 -4.88 4.13 -0.46
CA SER A 206 -4.04 5.09 0.25
C SER A 206 -3.73 6.33 -0.61
N ARG A 207 -3.44 6.14 -1.90
CA ARG A 207 -3.17 7.22 -2.86
C ARG A 207 -4.39 8.10 -3.12
N GLN A 208 -5.57 7.50 -3.24
CA GLN A 208 -6.83 8.23 -3.40
C GLN A 208 -7.11 9.10 -2.18
N GLU A 209 -6.88 8.58 -0.98
CA GLU A 209 -7.08 9.32 0.27
C GLU A 209 -6.09 10.48 0.42
N MET A 210 -4.81 10.31 0.06
CA MET A 210 -3.86 11.44 0.01
C MET A 210 -4.26 12.51 -1.01
N THR A 211 -4.77 12.09 -2.17
CA THR A 211 -5.28 13.03 -3.19
C THR A 211 -6.50 13.79 -2.65
N SER A 212 -7.43 13.09 -1.99
CA SER A 212 -8.57 13.71 -1.31
C SER A 212 -8.13 14.71 -0.24
N MET A 213 -7.18 14.35 0.63
CA MET A 213 -6.64 15.28 1.64
C MET A 213 -6.04 16.52 0.99
N LYS A 214 -5.29 16.36 -0.10
CA LYS A 214 -4.73 17.49 -0.85
C LYS A 214 -5.82 18.43 -1.37
N GLU A 215 -6.87 17.89 -2.00
CA GLU A 215 -8.02 18.68 -2.46
C GLU A 215 -8.65 19.49 -1.32
N VAL A 216 -8.78 18.89 -0.13
CA VAL A 216 -9.35 19.52 1.05
C VAL A 216 -8.44 20.63 1.62
N ILE A 217 -7.12 20.44 1.59
CA ILE A 217 -6.15 21.46 2.04
C ILE A 217 -6.18 22.67 1.10
N ASP A 218 -6.22 22.40 -0.21
CA ASP A 218 -6.27 23.41 -1.27
C ASP A 218 -7.63 24.13 -1.34
N ASP A 219 -8.64 23.67 -0.58
CA ASP A 219 -9.93 24.34 -0.45
C ASP A 219 -9.80 25.69 0.29
N LYS A 220 -9.96 26.76 -0.47
CA LYS A 220 -9.90 28.15 -0.02
C LYS A 220 -11.20 28.65 0.60
N SER A 221 -12.28 27.85 0.57
CA SER A 221 -13.56 28.22 1.17
C SER A 221 -13.56 28.19 2.72
N LEU A 222 -12.51 27.61 3.31
CA LEU A 222 -12.38 27.46 4.76
C LEU A 222 -11.69 28.67 5.41
N VAL A 223 -12.33 29.20 6.46
CA VAL A 223 -11.88 30.37 7.24
C VAL A 223 -10.97 29.93 8.39
N LEU A 224 -9.98 30.75 8.75
CA LEU A 224 -9.10 30.53 9.89
C LEU A 224 -9.83 30.83 11.21
N ALA A 225 -9.68 29.97 12.22
CA ALA A 225 -10.40 30.13 13.50
C ALA A 225 -9.88 31.29 14.36
N THR A 226 -8.62 31.70 14.19
CA THR A 226 -7.94 32.63 15.11
C THR A 226 -8.08 34.10 14.74
N ASP A 227 -8.89 34.44 13.73
CA ASP A 227 -9.10 35.83 13.34
C ASP A 227 -10.32 36.42 14.04
N ASP A 228 -10.18 36.71 15.35
CA ASP A 228 -11.21 37.37 16.17
C ASP A 228 -11.59 38.77 15.66
N SER A 229 -10.83 39.31 14.70
CA SER A 229 -11.07 40.63 14.09
C SER A 229 -11.99 40.56 12.87
N GLN A 230 -12.36 39.36 12.39
CA GLN A 230 -13.24 39.24 11.25
C GLN A 230 -14.73 39.33 11.65
N PRO A 231 -15.51 40.22 10.99
CA PRO A 231 -16.96 40.19 11.12
C PRO A 231 -17.49 38.79 10.74
N ALA A 232 -18.61 38.39 11.34
CA ALA A 232 -19.22 37.06 11.20
C ALA A 232 -19.01 36.48 9.79
N PRO A 233 -18.57 35.22 9.67
CA PRO A 233 -18.04 34.66 8.43
C PRO A 233 -19.08 34.81 7.31
N SER A 234 -18.91 35.83 6.46
CA SER A 234 -19.70 35.93 5.25
C SER A 234 -19.23 34.80 4.36
N THR A 235 -20.15 33.89 4.03
CA THR A 235 -19.91 32.80 3.08
C THR A 235 -19.13 33.35 1.89
N PRO A 236 -17.97 32.76 1.55
CA PRO A 236 -17.12 33.30 0.50
C PRO A 236 -17.94 33.48 -0.77
N VAL A 237 -17.80 34.65 -1.38
CA VAL A 237 -18.58 35.06 -2.54
C VAL A 237 -17.67 34.90 -3.76
N ASP A 238 -18.18 34.33 -4.85
CA ASP A 238 -17.44 34.23 -6.11
C ASP A 238 -17.21 35.63 -6.73
N ALA A 239 -16.46 35.69 -7.84
CA ALA A 239 -16.19 36.93 -8.56
C ALA A 239 -17.46 37.65 -9.03
N ASP A 240 -18.59 36.92 -9.11
CA ASP A 240 -19.87 37.36 -9.63
C ASP A 240 -20.85 37.76 -8.51
N GLY A 241 -20.48 37.66 -7.23
CA GLY A 241 -21.35 38.03 -6.11
C GLY A 241 -22.22 36.88 -5.57
N ASN A 242 -22.07 35.64 -6.05
CA ASN A 242 -22.82 34.48 -5.56
C ASN A 242 -22.10 33.79 -4.41
N GLN A 243 -22.86 33.26 -3.45
CA GLN A 243 -22.29 32.44 -2.39
C GLN A 243 -21.68 31.17 -2.99
N LEU A 244 -20.39 30.95 -2.77
CA LEU A 244 -19.73 29.69 -3.09
C LEU A 244 -20.38 28.61 -2.24
N GLN A 245 -21.27 27.82 -2.85
CA GLN A 245 -21.83 26.67 -2.18
C GLN A 245 -20.70 25.70 -1.86
N GLN A 246 -20.46 25.50 -0.57
CA GLN A 246 -19.45 24.55 -0.11
C GLN A 246 -19.85 23.16 -0.61
N ARG A 247 -19.06 22.61 -1.52
CA ARG A 247 -19.38 21.35 -2.20
C ARG A 247 -19.40 20.15 -1.24
N TYR A 248 -18.59 20.21 -0.18
CA TYR A 248 -18.45 19.17 0.81
C TYR A 248 -18.48 19.75 2.22
N LYS A 249 -19.04 19.01 3.17
CA LYS A 249 -18.93 19.27 4.60
C LYS A 249 -17.67 18.58 5.13
N TYR A 250 -17.04 19.16 6.14
CA TYR A 250 -15.77 18.68 6.66
C TYR A 250 -15.85 18.31 8.14
N CYS A 251 -15.31 17.14 8.48
CA CYS A 251 -15.13 16.72 9.87
C CYS A 251 -13.65 16.47 10.20
N THR A 252 -13.22 16.78 11.42
CA THR A 252 -11.88 16.44 11.92
C THR A 252 -11.95 15.84 13.32
N ASN A 253 -11.08 14.87 13.61
CA ASN A 253 -10.87 14.34 14.95
C ASN A 253 -9.60 14.98 15.54
N CYS A 254 -9.74 15.80 16.57
CA CYS A 254 -8.66 16.46 17.29
C CYS A 254 -8.06 15.58 18.41
N LYS A 255 -8.50 14.32 18.52
CA LYS A 255 -8.03 13.33 19.51
C LYS A 255 -8.20 13.78 20.96
N VAL A 256 -9.17 14.66 21.25
CA VAL A 256 -9.46 15.13 22.63
C VAL A 256 -10.09 14.00 23.48
N GLY A 257 -10.52 12.92 22.84
CA GLY A 257 -11.19 11.77 23.46
C GLY A 257 -12.71 11.86 23.36
N GLY A 258 -13.41 11.03 24.13
CA GLY A 258 -14.88 11.03 24.18
C GLY A 258 -15.56 10.47 22.93
N HIS A 259 -16.67 11.10 22.51
CA HIS A 259 -17.53 10.62 21.42
C HIS A 259 -17.24 11.25 20.05
N GLY A 260 -16.32 12.21 19.98
CA GLY A 260 -16.02 12.96 18.76
C GLY A 260 -15.68 12.07 17.56
N GLN A 261 -14.80 11.07 17.76
CA GLN A 261 -14.46 10.09 16.72
C GLN A 261 -15.68 9.40 16.14
N ARG A 262 -16.62 8.96 16.98
CA ARG A 262 -17.82 8.24 16.52
C ARG A 262 -18.70 9.13 15.65
N PHE A 263 -18.80 10.42 15.96
CA PHE A 263 -19.54 11.38 15.13
C PHE A 263 -18.87 11.57 13.77
N CYS A 264 -17.53 11.69 13.73
CA CYS A 264 -16.80 11.72 12.46
C CYS A 264 -17.07 10.45 11.64
N ASP A 265 -17.04 9.26 12.25
CA ASP A 265 -17.32 8.01 11.57
C ASP A 265 -18.74 8.01 10.96
N TYR A 266 -19.75 8.43 11.73
CA TYR A 266 -21.13 8.57 11.23
C TYR A 266 -21.28 9.61 10.12
N PHE A 267 -20.59 10.74 10.20
CA PHE A 267 -20.64 11.75 9.15
C PHE A 267 -20.02 11.24 7.86
N LEU A 268 -18.93 10.49 7.95
CA LEU A 268 -18.23 9.92 6.79
C LEU A 268 -19.00 8.80 6.08
N GLU A 269 -20.08 8.27 6.67
CA GLU A 269 -21.04 7.42 5.94
C GLU A 269 -21.83 8.20 4.88
N ARG A 270 -21.91 9.54 5.01
CA ARG A 270 -22.60 10.42 4.07
C ARG A 270 -21.64 10.88 2.96
N PRO A 271 -22.03 10.79 1.67
CA PRO A 271 -21.13 11.11 0.55
C PRO A 271 -20.76 12.60 0.44
N SER A 272 -21.51 13.48 1.09
CA SER A 272 -21.23 14.92 1.14
C SER A 272 -20.18 15.31 2.18
N TRP A 273 -19.76 14.38 3.04
CA TRP A 273 -18.79 14.65 4.11
C TRP A 273 -17.40 14.12 3.76
N ARG A 274 -16.37 14.86 4.15
CA ARG A 274 -14.96 14.50 3.97
C ARG A 274 -14.16 14.76 5.23
N ILE A 275 -13.04 14.05 5.37
CA ILE A 275 -12.08 14.32 6.44
C ILE A 275 -11.32 15.62 6.14
N TYR A 276 -11.24 16.48 7.14
CA TYR A 276 -10.27 17.55 7.17
C TYR A 276 -9.04 17.13 7.99
N PRO A 277 -7.82 17.22 7.43
CA PRO A 277 -6.63 16.77 8.13
C PRO A 277 -6.41 17.52 9.44
N ASN A 278 -5.90 16.82 10.45
CA ASN A 278 -5.46 17.41 11.70
C ASN A 278 -3.92 17.54 11.75
N GLN A 279 -3.44 18.34 12.69
CA GLN A 279 -2.04 18.51 13.02
C GLN A 279 -1.87 18.57 14.54
N LYS A 280 -0.70 18.14 15.05
CA LYS A 280 -0.37 18.29 16.47
C LYS A 280 -0.39 19.78 16.84
N TRP A 281 -1.14 20.13 17.87
CA TRP A 281 -1.30 21.50 18.35
C TRP A 281 -0.36 21.78 19.52
N PHE A 282 -0.45 20.98 20.58
CA PHE A 282 0.44 21.05 21.73
C PHE A 282 0.49 19.68 22.42
N GLU A 283 1.48 19.51 23.30
CA GLU A 283 1.64 18.35 24.17
C GLU A 283 1.62 18.86 25.60
N ASP A 284 0.86 18.22 26.48
CA ASP A 284 0.88 18.59 27.90
C ASP A 284 2.11 18.02 28.63
N GLU A 285 2.32 18.44 29.88
CA GLU A 285 3.43 17.94 30.72
C GLU A 285 3.35 16.43 31.02
N LYS A 286 2.18 15.82 30.77
CA LYS A 286 1.94 14.39 30.96
C LYS A 286 2.18 13.58 29.68
N GLY A 287 2.56 14.24 28.58
CA GLY A 287 2.79 13.61 27.28
C GLY A 287 1.52 13.34 26.48
N ASN A 288 0.37 13.93 26.84
CA ASN A 288 -0.84 13.83 26.03
C ASN A 288 -0.74 14.80 24.85
N GLU A 289 -0.95 14.27 23.64
CA GLU A 289 -0.93 15.04 22.42
C GLU A 289 -2.33 15.55 22.07
N TYR A 290 -2.46 16.86 21.89
CA TYR A 290 -3.69 17.50 21.43
C TYR A 290 -3.53 17.89 19.97
N HIS A 291 -4.54 17.62 19.16
CA HIS A 291 -4.54 17.98 17.75
C HIS A 291 -5.50 19.14 17.48
N CYS A 292 -5.35 19.80 16.33
CA CYS A 292 -6.29 20.76 15.80
C CYS A 292 -6.40 20.55 14.28
N PRO A 293 -7.47 21.03 13.61
CA PRO A 293 -7.52 21.04 12.16
C PRO A 293 -6.27 21.72 11.58
N LEU A 294 -5.74 21.19 10.48
CA LEU A 294 -4.58 21.75 9.78
C LEU A 294 -4.78 23.24 9.51
N GLY A 295 -3.79 24.05 9.92
CA GLY A 295 -3.86 25.50 9.79
C GLY A 295 -4.86 26.17 10.74
N LYS A 296 -5.38 25.48 11.76
CA LYS A 296 -6.38 25.99 12.71
C LYS A 296 -7.64 26.53 11.99
N LYS A 297 -8.07 25.89 10.90
CA LYS A 297 -9.29 26.28 10.17
C LYS A 297 -10.56 25.91 10.94
N LEU A 298 -11.62 26.70 10.79
CA LEU A 298 -12.97 26.35 11.24
C LEU A 298 -13.60 25.37 10.26
N VAL A 299 -13.89 24.15 10.74
CA VAL A 299 -14.53 23.08 9.97
C VAL A 299 -15.99 22.92 10.37
N ASP A 300 -16.79 22.19 9.58
CA ASP A 300 -18.21 21.99 9.89
C ASP A 300 -18.40 21.22 11.20
N PHE A 301 -17.58 20.19 11.42
CA PHE A 301 -17.53 19.46 12.68
C PHE A 301 -16.10 19.22 13.17
N ALA A 302 -15.83 19.60 14.42
CA ALA A 302 -14.68 19.15 15.19
C ALA A 302 -15.14 18.70 16.58
N ASP A 303 -14.48 17.68 17.12
CA ASP A 303 -14.65 17.25 18.53
C ASP A 303 -14.19 18.34 19.52
N GLU A 304 -13.26 19.20 19.11
CA GLU A 304 -12.93 20.43 19.82
C GLU A 304 -13.82 21.59 19.34
N SER A 305 -14.64 22.11 20.27
CA SER A 305 -15.65 23.14 20.02
C SER A 305 -15.09 24.43 19.40
N HIS A 306 -13.86 24.81 19.72
CA HIS A 306 -13.21 26.02 19.18
C HIS A 306 -12.99 25.96 17.66
N PHE A 307 -12.95 24.77 17.08
CA PHE A 307 -12.71 24.56 15.66
C PHE A 307 -13.95 24.08 14.90
N SER A 308 -15.09 23.94 15.60
CA SER A 308 -16.34 23.43 15.04
C SER A 308 -17.33 24.55 14.78
N ARG A 309 -17.86 24.64 13.56
CA ARG A 309 -19.01 25.53 13.24
C ARG A 309 -20.29 25.06 13.94
N ILE A 310 -20.43 23.74 14.11
CA ILE A 310 -21.54 23.12 14.83
C ILE A 310 -21.11 22.91 16.28
N ALA A 311 -21.62 23.74 17.19
CA ALA A 311 -21.42 23.52 18.62
C ALA A 311 -22.34 22.39 19.11
N ILE A 312 -21.77 21.22 19.42
CA ILE A 312 -22.49 20.17 20.16
C ILE A 312 -22.74 20.70 21.58
N GLY A 313 -24.01 20.77 21.99
CA GLY A 313 -24.39 21.14 23.36
C GLY A 313 -24.98 22.53 23.57
N ARG A 314 -25.26 23.30 22.50
CA ARG A 314 -26.20 24.43 22.62
C ARG A 314 -27.63 23.93 22.40
N PRO A 315 -28.52 24.00 23.41
CA PRO A 315 -29.92 23.61 23.26
C PRO A 315 -30.56 24.42 22.13
N GLY A 316 -30.93 23.76 21.03
CA GLY A 316 -31.55 24.39 19.86
C GLY A 316 -30.90 24.07 18.51
N LEU A 317 -29.66 23.57 18.46
CA LEU A 317 -28.99 23.24 17.18
C LEU A 317 -29.10 21.77 16.75
N GLU A 318 -29.70 20.90 17.56
CA GLU A 318 -29.82 19.44 17.29
C GLU A 318 -30.63 19.11 16.02
N ARG A 319 -31.51 20.00 15.57
CA ARG A 319 -32.38 19.75 14.40
C ARG A 319 -31.60 19.68 13.07
N ALA A 320 -30.44 20.32 12.96
CA ALA A 320 -29.68 20.34 11.71
C ALA A 320 -28.99 19.00 11.38
N CYS A 321 -28.80 18.11 12.37
CA CYS A 321 -28.09 16.85 12.17
C CYS A 321 -29.01 15.68 11.75
N VAL A 322 -30.32 15.80 12.00
CA VAL A 322 -31.28 14.68 11.93
C VAL A 322 -32.11 14.65 10.64
N ASP A 323 -32.29 15.77 9.95
CA ASP A 323 -33.32 15.92 8.91
C ASP A 323 -32.89 15.65 7.44
N GLU A 324 -31.77 14.96 7.19
CA GLU A 324 -31.36 14.53 5.83
C GLU A 324 -31.24 12.99 5.73
N LYS A 325 -32.36 12.28 5.88
CA LYS A 325 -32.49 10.86 5.49
C LYS A 325 -33.51 10.69 4.38
#